data_AF-A0A7H4MRI1-F1
#
_entry.id   AF-A0A7H4MRI1-F1
#
_cell.length_a   1.000
_cell.length_b   1.000
_cell.length_c   1.000
_cell.angle_alpha   90.00
_cell.angle_beta   90.00
_cell.angle_gamma   90.00
#
_symmetry.space_group_name_H-M   'P 1'
#
loop_
_entity.id
_entity.type
_entity.pdbx_description
1 polymer ?
#
loop_
_entity_poly.entity_id
_entity_poly.type
_entity_poly.pdbx_seq_one_letter_code
_entity_poly.pdbx_strand_id
1 'polypeptide(L)' 'MGMRLGEGSGAALAMPIVEAACAMYHRMGMLAASNIVLPKG' A
#
# COMPACT_ATOMS: atom_id res chain seq x y z
N MET A 1 -11.51 6.55 -12.78
CA MET A 1 -12.64 5.62 -12.58
C MET A 1 -13.99 6.15 -13.09
N GLY A 2 -14.25 7.47 -13.14
CA GLY A 2 -15.51 8.01 -13.68
C GLY A 2 -16.77 7.51 -12.96
N MET A 3 -16.65 7.19 -11.67
CA MET A 3 -17.67 6.48 -10.89
C MET A 3 -18.80 7.41 -10.47
N ARG A 4 -20.02 6.89 -10.51
CA ARG A 4 -21.28 7.58 -10.17
C ARG A 4 -22.36 6.62 -9.66
N LEU A 5 -21.93 5.43 -9.22
CA LEU A 5 -22.81 4.38 -8.70
C LEU A 5 -23.30 4.69 -7.27
N GLY A 6 -22.51 5.38 -6.46
CA GLY A 6 -22.88 5.71 -5.07
C GLY A 6 -22.73 4.52 -4.12
N GLU A 7 -23.50 4.54 -3.04
CA GLU A 7 -23.69 3.42 -2.08
C GLU A 7 -22.41 2.84 -1.44
N GLY A 8 -21.31 3.60 -1.44
CA GLY A 8 -20.03 3.14 -0.89
C GLY A 8 -19.21 2.28 -1.84
N SER A 9 -19.62 2.14 -3.11
CA SER A 9 -18.83 1.43 -4.14
C SER A 9 -17.39 1.94 -4.26
N GLY A 10 -17.17 3.25 -4.11
CA GLY A 10 -15.83 3.83 -4.06
C GLY A 10 -15.02 3.42 -2.83
N ALA A 11 -15.67 3.30 -1.67
CA ALA A 11 -15.02 2.87 -0.42
C ALA A 11 -14.61 1.40 -0.50
N ALA A 12 -15.52 0.52 -0.97
CA ALA A 12 -15.21 -0.89 -1.18
C ALA A 12 -14.06 -1.09 -2.18
N LEU A 13 -14.05 -0.31 -3.27
CA LEU A 13 -12.95 -0.35 -4.26
C LEU A 13 -11.61 0.11 -3.66
N ALA A 14 -11.63 0.99 -2.65
CA ALA A 14 -10.43 1.49 -1.99
C ALA A 14 -9.93 0.59 -0.85
N MET A 15 -10.75 -0.33 -0.32
CA MET A 15 -10.34 -1.24 0.77
C MET A 15 -9.05 -2.03 0.47
N PRO A 16 -8.87 -2.63 -0.73
CA PRO A 16 -7.63 -3.33 -1.06
C PRO A 16 -6.39 -2.44 -1.06
N ILE A 17 -6.53 -1.13 -1.26
CA ILE A 17 -5.40 -0.18 -1.20
C ILE A 17 -4.94 -0.03 0.25
N VAL A 18 -5.88 0.07 1.19
CA VAL A 18 -5.57 0.11 2.62
C VAL A 18 -4.91 -1.18 3.06
N GLU A 19 -5.46 -2.32 2.64
CA GLU A 19 -4.87 -3.64 2.93
C GLU A 19 -3.46 -3.78 2.33
N ALA A 20 -3.24 -3.32 1.10
CA ALA A 20 -1.94 -3.34 0.45
C ALA A 20 -0.92 -2.46 1.19
N ALA A 21 -1.33 -1.28 1.68
CA ALA A 21 -0.46 -0.42 2.49
C ALA A 21 -0.07 -1.11 3.81
N CYS A 22 -1.03 -1.73 4.49
CA CYS A 22 -0.74 -2.54 5.68
C CYS A 22 0.19 -3.72 5.34
N ALA A 23 -0.06 -4.43 4.24
CA ALA A 23 0.79 -5.53 3.81
C ALA A 23 2.22 -5.08 3.52
N MET A 24 2.40 -3.95 2.83
CA MET A 24 3.71 -3.35 2.57
C MET A 24 4.44 -3.06 3.89
N TYR A 25 3.80 -2.37 4.83
CA TYR A 25 4.43 -2.02 6.10
C TYR A 25 4.85 -3.25 6.92
N HIS A 26 3.98 -4.27 7.00
CA HIS A 26 4.21 -5.41 7.88
C HIS A 26 5.04 -6.53 7.24
N ARG A 27 5.10 -6.61 5.92
CA ARG A 27 5.67 -7.78 5.21
C ARG A 27 6.84 -7.45 4.29
N MET A 28 7.10 -6.17 4.02
CA MET A 28 8.27 -5.82 3.21
C MET A 28 9.56 -6.10 3.99
N GLY A 29 10.58 -6.61 3.29
CA GLY A 29 11.89 -6.83 3.89
C GLY A 29 12.58 -5.52 4.27
N MET A 30 13.51 -5.60 5.22
CA MET A 30 14.34 -4.46 5.61
C MET A 30 15.66 -4.47 4.84
N LEU A 31 16.07 -3.30 4.34
CA LEU A 31 17.35 -3.15 3.62
C LEU A 31 18.55 -3.63 4.45
N ALA A 32 18.54 -3.36 5.77
CA ALA A 32 19.57 -3.80 6.70
C ALA A 32 19.69 -5.33 6.76
N ALA A 33 18.56 -6.07 6.67
CA ALA A 33 18.58 -7.52 6.66
C ALA A 33 19.23 -8.11 5.39
N SER A 34 19.31 -7.32 4.32
CA SER A 34 19.96 -7.67 3.06
C SER A 34 21.33 -7.00 2.87
N ASN A 35 21.86 -6.33 3.89
CA ASN A 35 23.09 -5.53 3.82
C ASN A 35 23.10 -4.46 2.71
N ILE A 36 21.92 -3.95 2.35
CA ILE A 36 21.77 -2.90 1.33
C ILE A 36 21.82 -1.54 2.02
N VAL A 37 22.71 -0.66 1.55
CA VAL A 37 22.84 0.73 2.01
C VAL A 37 22.52 1.67 0.85
N LEU A 38 21.56 2.56 1.07
CA LEU A 38 21.22 3.62 0.12
C LEU A 38 21.92 4.93 0.54
N PRO A 39 22.42 5.73 -0.41
CA PRO A 39 22.95 7.06 -0.09
C PRO A 39 21.83 7.92 0.49
N LYS A 40 22.14 8.68 1.54
CA LYS A 40 21.21 9.70 2.05
C LYS A 40 21.24 10.88 1.07
N GLY A 41 20.05 11.31 0.65
CA GLY A 41 19.88 12.53 -0.15
C GLY A 41 20.20 13.80 0.64
#